data_AF-A0A6D0IFA0-F1
#
_entry.id   AF-A0A6D0IFA0-F1
#
_cell.length_a   1.000
_cell.length_b   1.000
_cell.length_c   1.000
_cell.angle_alpha   90.00
_cell.angle_beta   90.00
_cell.angle_gamma   90.00
#
_symmetry.space_group_name_H-M   'P 1'
#
loop_
_entity.id
_entity.type
_entity.pdbx_description
1 polymer ?
#
loop_
_entity_poly.entity_id
_entity_poly.type
_entity_poly.pdbx_seq_one_letter_code
_entity_poly.pdbx_strand_id
1 'polypeptide(L)'
;MATIKDVAKRANVSTTTVSHVINKTRFVAEETRNAVWAAIKELHYSPSAVARSLKVNHTKSIGLLATSSEAAYFAEIIEAVEKNCFQKGYTLILGNAWNNLEKQRAYLSMMAQKRVDGLLVMCSEYPEPLLAMLEEYRHIPMVV
;
A
#
# COMPACT_ATOMS: atom_id res chain seq x y z
N MET A 1 -21.35 5.24 8.94
CA MET A 1 -20.52 4.90 7.75
C MET A 1 -21.29 3.90 6.91
N ALA A 2 -21.54 4.21 5.63
CA ALA A 2 -22.16 3.25 4.73
C ALA A 2 -21.22 2.06 4.52
N THR A 3 -21.77 0.86 4.45
CA THR A 3 -21.01 -0.37 4.16
C THR A 3 -21.33 -0.88 2.76
N ILE A 4 -20.53 -1.83 2.25
CA ILE A 4 -20.81 -2.47 0.96
C ILE A 4 -22.17 -3.18 0.94
N LYS A 5 -22.71 -3.58 2.11
CA LYS A 5 -24.06 -4.16 2.24
C LYS A 5 -25.14 -3.11 1.99
N ASP A 6 -24.93 -1.88 2.44
CA ASP A 6 -25.89 -0.78 2.24
C ASP A 6 -25.94 -0.38 0.77
N VAL A 7 -24.78 -0.32 0.10
CA VAL A 7 -24.69 -0.09 -1.35
C VAL A 7 -25.41 -1.21 -2.12
N ALA A 8 -25.21 -2.47 -1.72
CA ALA A 8 -25.84 -3.62 -2.35
C ALA A 8 -27.38 -3.58 -2.23
N LYS A 9 -27.90 -3.28 -1.03
CA LYS A 9 -29.33 -3.09 -0.79
C LYS A 9 -29.90 -1.94 -1.63
N ARG A 10 -29.20 -0.80 -1.68
CA ARG A 10 -29.68 0.39 -2.38
C ARG A 10 -29.70 0.23 -3.90
N ALA A 11 -28.69 -0.45 -4.46
CA ALA A 11 -28.60 -0.75 -5.88
C ALA A 11 -29.35 -2.04 -6.28
N ASN A 12 -30.04 -2.70 -5.36
CA ASN A 12 -30.79 -3.93 -5.55
C ASN A 12 -29.97 -5.08 -6.19
N VAL A 13 -28.74 -5.27 -5.70
CA VAL A 13 -27.80 -6.29 -6.20
C VAL A 13 -27.12 -7.04 -5.05
N SER A 14 -26.44 -8.14 -5.36
CA SER A 14 -25.60 -8.82 -4.38
C SER A 14 -24.33 -8.00 -4.05
N THR A 15 -23.80 -8.17 -2.83
CA THR A 15 -22.50 -7.59 -2.43
C THR A 15 -21.36 -8.02 -3.34
N THR A 16 -21.44 -9.24 -3.90
CA THR A 16 -20.50 -9.77 -4.89
C THR A 16 -20.55 -8.96 -6.19
N THR A 17 -21.75 -8.61 -6.66
CA THR A 17 -21.94 -7.76 -7.85
C THR A 17 -21.37 -6.37 -7.63
N VAL A 18 -21.60 -5.75 -6.46
CA VAL A 18 -20.99 -4.45 -6.10
C VAL A 18 -19.47 -4.55 -6.13
N SER A 19 -18.90 -5.62 -5.58
CA SER A 19 -17.45 -5.86 -5.59
C SER A 19 -16.90 -5.99 -7.02
N HIS A 20 -17.61 -6.68 -7.92
CA HIS A 20 -17.23 -6.80 -9.33
C HIS A 20 -17.33 -5.48 -10.09
N VAL A 21 -18.33 -4.64 -9.79
CA VAL A 21 -18.47 -3.31 -10.39
C VAL A 21 -17.31 -2.40 -9.97
N ILE A 22 -16.97 -2.39 -8.67
CA ILE A 22 -15.89 -1.56 -8.13
C ILE A 22 -14.51 -2.05 -8.62
N ASN A 23 -14.26 -3.37 -8.60
CA ASN A 23 -12.96 -3.96 -8.97
C ASN A 23 -12.82 -4.28 -10.47
N LYS A 24 -13.88 -4.10 -11.27
CA LYS A 24 -13.91 -4.41 -12.72
C LYS A 24 -13.47 -5.84 -13.07
N THR A 25 -13.78 -6.83 -12.22
CA THR A 25 -13.32 -8.22 -12.41
C THR A 25 -14.21 -9.05 -13.34
N ARG A 26 -15.45 -8.63 -13.59
CA ARG A 26 -16.43 -9.33 -14.43
C ARG A 26 -17.25 -8.34 -15.25
N PHE A 27 -17.75 -8.78 -16.40
CA PHE A 27 -18.74 -8.04 -17.17
C PHE A 27 -20.07 -7.94 -16.40
N VAL A 28 -20.50 -6.71 -16.17
CA VAL A 28 -21.76 -6.34 -15.50
C VAL A 28 -22.47 -5.38 -16.44
N ALA A 29 -23.77 -5.61 -16.66
CA ALA A 29 -24.60 -4.77 -17.52
C ALA A 29 -24.50 -3.29 -17.10
N GLU A 30 -24.53 -2.39 -18.09
CA GLU A 30 -24.36 -0.95 -17.85
C GLU A 30 -25.43 -0.39 -16.93
N GLU A 31 -26.67 -0.86 -17.04
CA GLU A 31 -27.77 -0.49 -16.15
C GLU A 31 -27.43 -0.79 -14.68
N THR A 32 -26.97 -2.02 -14.39
CA THR A 32 -26.58 -2.44 -13.04
C THR A 32 -25.35 -1.68 -12.54
N ARG A 33 -24.39 -1.41 -13.43
CA ARG A 33 -23.20 -0.60 -13.10
C ARG A 33 -23.60 0.82 -12.69
N ASN A 34 -24.50 1.45 -13.44
CA ASN A 34 -24.98 2.81 -13.15
C ASN A 34 -25.77 2.86 -11.84
N ALA A 35 -26.62 1.87 -11.56
CA ALA A 35 -27.34 1.76 -10.29
C ALA A 35 -26.38 1.67 -9.08
N VAL A 36 -25.30 0.88 -9.21
CA VAL A 36 -24.28 0.77 -8.17
C VAL A 36 -23.52 2.09 -7.96
N TRP A 37 -23.08 2.76 -9.02
CA TRP A 37 -22.39 4.05 -8.89
C TRP A 37 -23.29 5.16 -8.32
N ALA A 38 -24.57 5.17 -8.67
CA ALA A 38 -25.55 6.08 -8.08
C ALA A 38 -25.70 5.83 -6.57
N ALA A 39 -25.84 4.57 -6.15
CA ALA A 39 -25.92 4.20 -4.73
C ALA A 39 -24.63 4.56 -3.96
N ILE A 40 -23.45 4.36 -4.55
CA ILE A 40 -22.16 4.75 -3.95
C ILE A 40 -22.12 6.26 -3.70
N LYS A 41 -22.55 7.06 -4.69
CA LYS A 41 -22.56 8.52 -4.62
C LYS A 41 -23.56 9.03 -3.59
N GLU A 42 -24.75 8.45 -3.54
CA GLU A 42 -25.81 8.82 -2.60
C GLU A 42 -25.45 8.47 -1.15
N LEU A 43 -24.82 7.31 -0.93
CA LEU A 43 -24.45 6.84 0.41
C LEU A 43 -23.10 7.38 0.89
N HIS A 44 -22.42 8.22 0.10
CA HIS A 44 -21.04 8.67 0.34
C HIS A 44 -20.10 7.51 0.70
N TYR A 45 -20.31 6.35 0.05
CA TYR A 45 -19.52 5.17 0.31
C TYR A 45 -18.14 5.32 -0.32
N SER A 46 -17.11 5.46 0.50
CA SER A 46 -15.73 5.35 0.03
C SER A 46 -15.23 3.94 0.29
N PRO A 47 -14.72 3.21 -0.73
CA PRO A 47 -14.12 1.90 -0.51
C PRO A 47 -12.93 2.06 0.43
N SER A 48 -13.09 1.62 1.68
CA SER A 48 -12.03 1.69 2.68
C SER A 48 -10.83 0.88 2.21
N ALA A 49 -9.71 1.56 1.94
CA ALA A 49 -8.43 0.93 1.62
C ALA A 49 -8.01 -0.07 2.71
N VAL A 50 -8.38 0.20 3.97
CA VAL A 50 -8.13 -0.67 5.13
C VAL A 50 -8.94 -1.97 5.04
N ALA A 51 -10.22 -1.91 4.65
CA ALA A 51 -11.05 -3.11 4.45
C ALA A 51 -10.62 -3.91 3.20
N ARG A 52 -10.08 -3.24 2.18
CA ARG A 52 -9.47 -3.89 1.01
C ARG A 52 -8.20 -4.64 1.42
N SER A 53 -7.35 -4.02 2.24
CA SER A 53 -6.10 -4.59 2.76
C SER A 53 -6.31 -5.76 3.76
N LEU A 54 -7.46 -5.80 4.44
CA LEU A 54 -7.82 -6.92 5.32
C LEU A 54 -8.29 -8.17 4.56
N LYS A 55 -8.85 -8.01 3.35
CA LYS A 55 -9.41 -9.12 2.54
C LYS A 55 -8.48 -9.54 1.39
N VAL A 56 -7.71 -8.59 0.88
CA VAL A 56 -6.62 -8.81 -0.07
C VAL A 56 -5.36 -8.64 0.77
N ASN A 57 -4.56 -9.69 0.92
CA ASN A 57 -3.37 -9.76 1.77
C ASN A 57 -2.21 -8.85 1.28
N HIS A 58 -2.55 -7.72 0.66
CA HIS A 58 -1.67 -6.73 0.06
C HIS A 58 -2.12 -5.33 0.47
N THR A 59 -1.25 -4.62 1.17
CA THR A 59 -1.47 -3.22 1.61
C THR A 59 -1.23 -2.22 0.49
N LYS A 60 -0.73 -2.68 -0.66
CA LYS A 60 -0.18 -1.88 -1.75
C LYS A 60 0.79 -0.82 -1.22
N SER A 61 1.63 -1.20 -0.25
CA SER A 61 2.55 -0.29 0.39
C SER A 61 3.97 -0.81 0.28
N ILE A 62 4.90 0.03 -0.15
CA ILE A 62 6.33 -0.30 -0.26
C ILE A 62 7.08 0.58 0.74
N GLY A 63 7.90 -0.04 1.58
CA GLY A 63 8.82 0.66 2.47
C GLY A 63 10.12 0.99 1.73
N LEU A 64 10.65 2.18 1.92
CA LEU A 64 11.97 2.57 1.43
C LEU A 64 12.78 3.20 2.55
N LEU A 65 13.85 2.52 2.96
CA LEU A 65 14.79 2.97 3.97
C LEU A 65 16.00 3.59 3.28
N ALA A 66 16.24 4.88 3.48
CA ALA A 66 17.36 5.61 2.88
C ALA A 66 18.29 6.18 3.96
N THR A 67 19.59 6.27 3.68
CA THR A 67 20.54 6.95 4.59
C THR A 67 20.32 8.45 4.62
N SER A 68 20.03 9.11 3.50
CA SER A 68 19.68 10.53 3.49
C SER A 68 18.77 10.84 2.30
N SER A 69 17.62 11.45 2.56
CA SER A 69 16.74 11.95 1.49
C SER A 69 17.26 13.23 0.84
N GLU A 70 18.26 13.89 1.44
CA GLU A 70 18.78 15.18 0.98
C GLU A 70 19.96 15.03 0.02
N ALA A 71 20.65 13.89 0.03
CA ALA A 71 21.73 13.67 -0.92
C ALA A 71 21.14 13.44 -2.32
N ALA A 72 21.62 14.20 -3.30
CA ALA A 72 21.10 14.20 -4.67
C ALA A 72 20.97 12.79 -5.27
N TYR A 73 21.96 11.92 -4.99
CA TYR A 73 21.95 10.51 -5.40
C TYR A 73 20.70 9.74 -4.93
N PHE A 74 20.35 9.86 -3.65
CA PHE A 74 19.17 9.18 -3.10
C PHE A 74 17.87 9.87 -3.54
N ALA A 75 17.88 11.20 -3.67
CA ALA A 75 16.70 11.97 -4.09
C ALA A 75 16.22 11.55 -5.48
N GLU A 76 17.13 11.40 -6.46
CA GLU A 76 16.77 10.94 -7.81
C GLU A 76 16.15 9.53 -7.79
N ILE A 77 16.71 8.63 -6.98
CA ILE A 77 16.18 7.26 -6.87
C ILE A 77 14.82 7.27 -6.16
N ILE A 78 14.66 8.04 -5.09
CA ILE A 78 13.38 8.18 -4.37
C ILE A 78 12.30 8.71 -5.31
N GLU A 79 12.61 9.72 -6.12
CA GLU A 79 11.67 10.28 -7.11
C GLU A 79 11.28 9.23 -8.15
N ALA A 80 12.25 8.49 -8.71
CA ALA A 80 11.98 7.45 -9.68
C ALA A 80 11.13 6.31 -9.09
N VAL A 81 11.42 5.88 -7.86
CA VAL A 81 10.66 4.84 -7.15
C VAL A 81 9.26 5.32 -6.83
N GLU A 82 9.10 6.54 -6.30
CA GLU A 82 7.82 7.14 -5.96
C GLU A 82 6.92 7.21 -7.20
N LYS A 83 7.42 7.75 -8.30
CA LYS A 83 6.67 7.85 -9.57
C LYS A 83 6.20 6.49 -10.07
N ASN A 84 7.06 5.46 -9.99
CA ASN A 84 6.69 4.09 -10.38
C ASN A 84 5.66 3.47 -9.43
N CYS A 85 5.80 3.70 -8.12
CA CYS A 85 4.83 3.27 -7.12
C CYS A 85 3.47 3.91 -7.41
N PHE A 86 3.45 5.23 -7.60
CA PHE A 86 2.23 6.00 -7.88
C PHE A 86 1.51 5.50 -9.14
N GLN A 87 2.24 5.30 -10.24
CA GLN A 87 1.68 4.77 -11.49
C GLN A 87 1.04 3.37 -11.32
N LYS A 88 1.59 2.54 -10.43
CA LYS A 88 1.06 1.19 -10.12
C LYS A 88 0.03 1.20 -8.98
N GLY A 89 -0.27 2.36 -8.40
CA GLY A 89 -1.19 2.52 -7.27
C GLY A 89 -0.65 1.94 -5.95
N TYR A 90 0.68 1.95 -5.78
CA TYR A 90 1.37 1.66 -4.53
C TYR A 90 1.68 2.95 -3.76
N THR A 91 1.62 2.88 -2.45
CA THR A 91 2.03 3.94 -1.53
C THR A 91 3.47 3.71 -1.12
N LEU A 92 4.35 4.70 -1.30
CA LEU A 92 5.72 4.66 -0.81
C LEU A 92 5.80 5.20 0.63
N ILE A 93 6.43 4.44 1.53
CA ILE A 93 6.72 4.85 2.90
C ILE A 93 8.22 5.10 3.02
N LEU A 94 8.63 6.35 3.06
CA LEU A 94 10.02 6.76 3.20
C LEU A 94 10.45 6.78 4.68
N GLY A 95 11.54 6.08 5.00
CA GLY A 95 12.25 6.16 6.28
C GLY A 95 13.65 6.73 6.07
N ASN A 96 13.92 7.91 6.62
CA ASN A 96 15.25 8.52 6.56
C ASN A 96 16.02 8.25 7.86
N ALA A 97 17.05 7.41 7.79
CA ALA A 97 17.73 6.91 8.97
C ALA A 97 19.01 7.66 9.36
N TRP A 98 19.62 8.47 8.47
CA TRP A 98 20.92 9.15 8.71
C TRP A 98 21.98 8.25 9.36
N ASN A 99 22.08 7.00 8.90
CA ASN A 99 23.04 6.01 9.42
C ASN A 99 22.87 5.66 10.92
N ASN A 100 21.75 6.05 11.53
CA ASN A 100 21.46 5.75 12.93
C ASN A 100 20.72 4.40 13.05
N LEU A 101 21.37 3.45 13.70
CA LEU A 101 20.90 2.07 13.87
C LEU A 101 19.56 1.97 14.62
N GLU A 102 19.32 2.82 15.61
CA GLU A 102 18.05 2.87 16.34
C GLU A 102 16.92 3.35 15.43
N LYS A 103 17.19 4.36 14.59
CA LYS A 103 16.21 4.83 13.59
C LYS A 103 15.93 3.76 12.55
N GLN A 104 16.95 3.08 12.03
CA GLN A 104 16.77 1.96 11.09
C GLN A 104 15.85 0.89 11.69
N ARG A 105 16.07 0.52 12.97
CA ARG A 105 15.22 -0.43 13.70
C ARG A 105 13.78 0.04 13.83
N ALA A 106 13.59 1.29 14.24
CA ALA A 106 12.27 1.87 14.41
C ALA A 106 11.49 1.87 13.07
N TYR A 107 12.14 2.26 11.97
CA TYR A 107 11.52 2.27 10.65
C TYR A 107 11.20 0.86 10.14
N LEU A 108 12.12 -0.09 10.25
CA LEU A 108 11.90 -1.48 9.85
C LEU A 108 10.72 -2.09 10.64
N SER A 109 10.71 -1.91 11.96
CA SER A 109 9.61 -2.37 12.81
C SER A 109 8.28 -1.72 12.45
N MET A 110 8.25 -0.41 12.21
CA MET A 110 7.06 0.31 11.77
C MET A 110 6.55 -0.20 10.41
N MET A 111 7.44 -0.44 9.45
CA MET A 111 7.10 -0.95 8.12
C MET A 111 6.55 -2.39 8.21
N ALA A 112 7.16 -3.24 9.03
CA ALA A 112 6.66 -4.58 9.30
C ALA A 112 5.28 -4.56 9.96
N GLN A 113 5.06 -3.70 10.96
CA GLN A 113 3.74 -3.52 11.60
C GLN A 113 2.68 -3.02 10.63
N LYS A 114 3.06 -2.14 9.70
CA LYS A 114 2.19 -1.67 8.61
C LYS A 114 1.97 -2.70 7.49
N ARG A 115 2.59 -3.88 7.58
CA ARG A 115 2.51 -4.97 6.60
C ARG A 115 2.83 -4.50 5.18
N VAL A 116 3.96 -3.81 5.02
CA VAL A 116 4.43 -3.45 3.67
C VAL A 116 4.62 -4.70 2.82
N ASP A 117 4.27 -4.60 1.54
CA ASP A 117 4.38 -5.66 0.55
C ASP A 117 5.83 -5.87 0.07
N GLY A 118 6.69 -4.89 0.30
CA GLY A 118 8.09 -4.93 -0.10
C GLY A 118 8.90 -3.85 0.60
N LEU A 119 10.21 -4.07 0.65
CA LEU A 119 11.17 -3.19 1.28
C LEU A 119 12.32 -2.87 0.33
N LEU A 120 12.61 -1.59 0.15
CA LEU A 120 13.81 -1.08 -0.51
C LEU A 120 14.72 -0.55 0.57
N VAL A 121 15.96 -1.02 0.61
CA VAL A 121 16.96 -0.58 1.56
C VAL A 121 18.10 0.02 0.76
N MET A 122 18.37 1.29 1.01
CA MET A 122 19.43 2.06 0.36
C MET A 122 20.24 2.74 1.46
N CYS A 123 21.10 1.95 2.09
CA CYS A 123 21.99 2.45 3.11
C CYS A 123 23.39 2.64 2.54
N SER A 124 24.08 3.71 2.95
CA SER A 124 25.50 3.92 2.61
C SER A 124 26.39 2.83 3.20
N GLU A 125 26.00 2.26 4.35
CA GLU A 125 26.73 1.22 5.05
C GLU A 125 25.77 0.10 5.51
N TYR A 126 26.27 -1.13 5.47
CA TYR A 126 25.57 -2.33 5.91
C TYR A 126 26.32 -2.99 7.08
N PRO A 127 26.29 -2.40 8.28
CA PRO A 127 26.95 -3.01 9.43
C PRO A 127 26.23 -4.33 9.80
N GLU A 128 26.96 -5.29 10.37
CA GLU A 128 26.40 -6.61 10.77
C GLU A 128 25.07 -6.54 11.54
N PRO A 129 24.85 -5.59 12.47
CA PRO A 129 23.58 -5.45 13.17
C PRO A 129 22.41 -5.12 12.23
N LEU A 130 22.64 -4.34 11.17
CA LEU A 130 21.62 -4.02 10.18
C LEU A 130 21.30 -5.26 9.34
N LEU A 131 22.32 -6.00 8.90
CA LEU A 131 22.14 -7.25 8.15
C LEU A 131 21.34 -8.27 8.95
N ALA A 132 21.67 -8.47 10.23
CA ALA A 132 20.92 -9.34 11.13
C ALA A 132 19.45 -8.92 11.26
N MET A 133 19.19 -7.61 11.33
CA MET A 133 17.82 -7.09 11.36
C MET A 133 17.08 -7.32 10.05
N LEU A 134 17.73 -7.17 8.89
CA LEU A 134 17.13 -7.47 7.60
C LEU A 134 16.82 -8.97 7.47
N GLU A 135 17.67 -9.84 8.00
CA GLU A 135 17.40 -11.28 8.05
C GLU A 135 16.15 -11.64 8.86
N GLU A 136 15.87 -10.93 9.96
CA GLU A 136 14.65 -11.10 10.75
C GLU A 136 13.37 -10.78 9.93
N TYR A 137 13.46 -9.81 9.02
CA TYR A 137 12.35 -9.38 8.16
C TYR A 137 12.32 -10.05 6.77
N ARG A 138 13.08 -11.13 6.56
CA ARG A 138 13.15 -11.88 5.28
C ARG A 138 11.84 -12.38 4.69
N HIS A 139 10.77 -12.42 5.48
CA HIS A 139 9.44 -12.77 5.01
C HIS A 139 8.85 -11.70 4.07
N ILE A 140 9.41 -10.48 4.09
CA ILE A 140 9.05 -9.38 3.19
C ILE A 140 10.05 -9.39 2.02
N PRO A 141 9.59 -9.34 0.75
CA PRO A 141 10.46 -9.16 -0.39
C PRO A 141 11.30 -7.89 -0.24
N MET A 142 12.63 -8.03 -0.27
CA MET A 142 13.54 -6.91 -0.06
C MET A 142 14.58 -6.78 -1.17
N VAL A 143 14.94 -5.52 -1.46
CA VAL A 143 16.06 -5.14 -2.34
C VAL A 143 17.00 -4.28 -1.51
N VAL A 144 18.28 -4.65 -1.48
CA VAL A 144 19.36 -4.03 -0.70
C VAL A 144 20.46 -3.50 -1.60
#